data_AF-A0A1C6CL89-F1
#
_entry.id   AF-A0A1C6CL89-F1
#
_cell.length_a   1.000
_cell.length_b   1.000
_cell.length_c   1.000
_cell.angle_alpha   90.00
_cell.angle_beta   90.00
_cell.angle_gamma   90.00
#
_symmetry.space_group_name_H-M   'P 1'
#
loop_
_entity.id
_entity.type
_entity.pdbx_description
1 polymer ?
#
loop_
_entity_poly.entity_id
_entity_poly.type
_entity_poly.pdbx_seq_one_letter_code
_entity_poly.pdbx_strand_id
1 'polypeptide(L)'
;MQKNKKYLLTMLTFAFVIACTFFFQKDVKAAEKTGTVTFSIERFTIGQGYLIEPCQVDIYDTDNIASVVDRVLTQEGYGYENKGKIQDGFYLEQIYYADTGRLKIPSIISNGQLKPIKNANNQIIAIPTNTKNDGNPYGDEKGHYALGEFAYCNMSGWMYTVNNVFPTGMSLVKPKDGDIIRLQFTLYGYGRDLGEKPADEEDNNYLKLPDRDAITKRLAVMLKYKASCDEHGYKQAYQKAYNAVIDWNTTEKKMKEVFSALPSEKEILQWGAEYNAKFAESVTKTINAIGTVDLSKESQIAEARKSYNALTSEQKELISADTLKVLTDAEKKIVSLKAEKKTQDEAKKKAEEAKKKAAEEAAKKKAQQEALKKKYTPSKTSIKSIKKLKKNQAKLTWKKVKNATGYEVYQSMKKNSGYKKVKTITKNKTVTYKAGKLKKKKTYYFKIRTYRKAGGTTYYGNYSNVKKMKVK
;
A
#
# COMPACT_ATOMS: atom_id res chain seq x y z
N MET A 1 -16.62 -1.96 -17.29
CA MET A 1 -17.03 -2.87 -16.19
C MET A 1 -15.92 -3.28 -15.21
N GLN A 2 -14.62 -3.26 -15.57
CA GLN A 2 -13.54 -3.67 -14.65
C GLN A 2 -13.13 -2.63 -13.59
N LYS A 3 -13.37 -1.31 -13.80
CA LYS A 3 -13.01 -0.28 -12.81
C LYS A 3 -13.90 -0.28 -11.55
N ASN A 4 -15.14 -0.77 -11.62
CA ASN A 4 -16.06 -0.78 -10.48
C ASN A 4 -15.87 -2.00 -9.55
N LYS A 5 -15.22 -3.08 -10.01
CA LYS A 5 -14.95 -4.26 -9.17
C LYS A 5 -13.84 -4.02 -8.13
N LYS A 6 -12.87 -3.14 -8.43
CA LYS A 6 -11.75 -2.83 -7.52
C LYS A 6 -12.16 -1.98 -6.31
N TYR A 7 -13.17 -1.12 -6.46
CA TYR A 7 -13.74 -0.31 -5.38
C TYR A 7 -14.75 -1.08 -4.52
N LEU A 8 -15.48 -2.04 -5.10
CA LEU A 8 -16.38 -2.91 -4.35
C LEU A 8 -15.61 -3.87 -3.43
N LEU A 9 -14.47 -4.39 -3.90
CA LEU A 9 -13.61 -5.29 -3.11
C LEU A 9 -12.86 -4.59 -1.97
N THR A 10 -12.55 -3.29 -2.11
CA THR A 10 -11.90 -2.48 -1.06
C THR A 10 -12.89 -1.91 -0.04
N MET A 11 -14.17 -1.75 -0.40
CA MET A 11 -15.23 -1.38 0.55
C MET A 11 -15.76 -2.57 1.35
N LEU A 12 -15.77 -3.78 0.77
CA LEU A 12 -16.17 -5.01 1.48
C LEU A 12 -15.13 -5.46 2.53
N THR A 13 -13.83 -5.25 2.29
CA THR A 13 -12.79 -5.52 3.29
C THR A 13 -12.78 -4.50 4.43
N PHE A 14 -13.20 -3.25 4.20
CA PHE A 14 -13.29 -2.24 5.24
C PHE A 14 -14.59 -2.37 6.09
N ALA A 15 -15.68 -2.84 5.49
CA ALA A 15 -16.92 -3.15 6.21
C ALA A 15 -16.81 -4.41 7.10
N PHE A 16 -15.98 -5.38 6.73
CA PHE A 16 -15.76 -6.59 7.54
C PHE A 16 -14.96 -6.30 8.82
N VAL A 17 -14.06 -5.31 8.81
CA VAL A 17 -13.29 -4.89 9.99
C VAL A 17 -14.15 -4.10 10.99
N ILE A 18 -15.19 -3.40 10.53
CA ILE A 18 -16.10 -2.62 11.39
C ILE A 18 -17.28 -3.49 11.90
N ALA A 19 -17.64 -4.57 11.19
CA ALA A 19 -18.69 -5.49 11.65
C ALA A 19 -18.23 -6.42 12.79
N CYS A 20 -16.93 -6.73 12.88
CA CYS A 20 -16.39 -7.56 13.97
C CYS A 20 -16.28 -6.84 15.33
N THR A 21 -16.45 -5.51 15.40
CA THR A 21 -16.35 -4.76 16.66
C THR A 21 -17.68 -4.58 17.39
N PHE A 22 -18.82 -4.99 16.80
CA PHE A 22 -20.15 -4.72 17.39
C PHE A 22 -20.96 -5.95 17.85
N PHE A 23 -20.46 -7.17 17.67
CA PHE A 23 -21.08 -8.37 18.23
C PHE A 23 -20.01 -9.30 18.76
N PHE A 24 -19.57 -9.09 20.00
CA PHE A 24 -19.01 -10.06 20.97
C PHE A 24 -18.28 -9.29 22.09
N GLN A 25 -18.99 -8.46 22.86
CA GLN A 25 -18.54 -8.14 24.23
C GLN A 25 -19.02 -9.26 25.16
N LYS A 26 -18.38 -10.42 25.07
CA LYS A 26 -18.07 -11.15 26.30
C LYS A 26 -16.73 -10.57 26.75
N ASP A 27 -16.65 -10.10 27.98
CA ASP A 27 -15.37 -9.75 28.61
C ASP A 27 -14.54 -11.04 28.77
N VAL A 28 -13.95 -11.49 27.66
CA VAL A 28 -12.83 -12.43 27.69
C VAL A 28 -11.64 -11.58 28.08
N LYS A 29 -11.24 -11.66 29.35
CA LYS A 29 -9.98 -11.08 29.79
C LYS A 29 -8.90 -11.61 28.86
N ALA A 30 -8.23 -10.73 28.11
CA ALA A 30 -7.11 -11.12 27.26
C ALA A 30 -6.03 -11.75 28.14
N ALA A 31 -5.42 -12.84 27.67
CA ALA A 31 -4.33 -13.50 28.40
C ALA A 31 -3.20 -12.50 28.65
N GLU A 32 -2.72 -12.45 29.88
CA GLU A 32 -1.72 -11.46 30.31
C GLU A 32 -0.32 -12.06 30.14
N LYS A 33 0.59 -11.34 29.48
CA LYS A 33 1.98 -11.79 29.31
C LYS A 33 2.65 -11.87 30.69
N THR A 34 3.16 -13.03 31.05
CA THR A 34 3.80 -13.31 32.35
C THR A 34 5.32 -13.41 32.27
N GLY A 35 5.88 -13.51 31.06
CA GLY A 35 7.33 -13.58 30.85
C GLY A 35 7.69 -14.04 29.45
N THR A 36 8.94 -14.47 29.31
CA THR A 36 9.49 -15.06 28.09
C THR A 36 10.35 -16.28 28.45
N VAL A 37 10.23 -17.35 27.69
CA VAL A 37 11.03 -18.59 27.83
C VAL A 37 11.93 -18.80 26.62
N THR A 38 13.00 -19.57 26.81
CA THR A 38 13.75 -20.14 25.69
C THR A 38 13.11 -21.47 25.28
N PHE A 39 12.84 -21.67 24.00
CA PHE A 39 12.24 -22.91 23.48
C PHE A 39 13.05 -23.48 22.32
N SER A 40 13.20 -24.80 22.24
CA SER A 40 13.79 -25.51 21.09
C SER A 40 13.08 -26.85 20.83
N ILE A 41 13.16 -27.33 19.58
CA ILE A 41 12.80 -28.72 19.24
C ILE A 41 14.01 -29.44 18.63
N GLU A 42 14.41 -30.56 19.22
CA GLU A 42 15.72 -31.19 19.04
C GLU A 42 15.61 -32.64 18.56
N ARG A 43 16.39 -33.00 17.54
CA ARG A 43 16.49 -34.34 16.96
C ARG A 43 17.94 -34.86 17.00
N PHE A 44 18.65 -34.56 18.09
CA PHE A 44 20.10 -34.80 18.19
C PHE A 44 20.47 -36.28 18.35
N THR A 45 19.64 -37.06 19.04
CA THR A 45 19.81 -38.51 19.25
C THR A 45 19.80 -39.31 17.94
N ILE A 46 19.21 -38.75 16.88
CA ILE A 46 19.18 -39.29 15.53
C ILE A 46 20.04 -38.50 14.53
N GLY A 47 20.77 -37.49 15.01
CA GLY A 47 21.73 -36.70 14.23
C GLY A 47 21.11 -35.72 13.23
N GLN A 48 19.84 -35.35 13.39
CA GLN A 48 19.11 -34.48 12.47
C GLN A 48 19.08 -33.00 12.89
N GLY A 49 19.82 -32.64 13.94
CA GLY A 49 19.92 -31.26 14.42
C GLY A 49 18.61 -30.73 15.01
N TYR A 50 18.40 -29.42 14.96
CA TYR A 50 17.15 -28.81 15.40
C TYR A 50 16.03 -29.07 14.38
N LEU A 51 14.81 -29.30 14.86
CA LEU A 51 13.59 -29.06 14.08
C LEU A 51 13.23 -27.58 14.12
N ILE A 52 13.24 -27.02 15.32
CA ILE A 52 13.09 -25.58 15.58
C ILE A 52 14.31 -25.14 16.38
N GLU A 53 15.08 -24.20 15.80
CA GLU A 53 16.25 -23.63 16.46
C GLU A 53 15.84 -22.89 17.74
N PRO A 54 16.75 -22.73 18.73
CA PRO A 54 16.43 -22.05 19.98
C PRO A 54 15.87 -20.64 19.73
N CYS A 55 14.68 -20.37 20.25
CA CYS A 55 14.00 -19.09 20.08
C CYS A 55 13.44 -18.59 21.43
N GLN A 56 13.09 -17.30 21.48
CA GLN A 56 12.43 -16.68 22.64
C GLN A 56 10.92 -16.69 22.40
N VAL A 57 10.16 -17.24 23.35
CA VAL A 57 8.71 -17.40 23.25
C VAL A 57 8.05 -16.68 24.42
N ASP A 58 7.16 -15.75 24.11
CA ASP A 58 6.35 -15.09 25.14
C ASP A 58 5.38 -16.09 25.78
N ILE A 59 5.25 -16.02 27.10
CA ILE A 59 4.33 -16.84 27.90
C ILE A 59 3.27 -15.99 28.58
N TYR A 60 2.12 -16.59 28.84
CA TYR A 60 0.93 -15.95 29.38
C TYR A 60 0.43 -16.66 30.65
N ASP A 61 -0.40 -15.98 31.45
CA ASP A 61 -0.96 -16.49 32.71
C ASP A 61 -1.78 -17.78 32.58
N THR A 62 -2.31 -18.03 31.38
CA THR A 62 -3.06 -19.24 31.02
C THR A 62 -2.20 -20.38 30.49
N ASP A 63 -0.89 -20.18 30.27
CA ASP A 63 -0.05 -21.18 29.61
C ASP A 63 0.31 -22.38 30.52
N ASN A 64 0.44 -23.53 29.86
CA ASN A 64 1.19 -24.68 30.32
C ASN A 64 2.19 -25.09 29.23
N ILE A 65 3.05 -26.08 29.47
CA ILE A 65 4.05 -26.48 28.46
C ILE A 65 3.38 -26.96 27.17
N ALA A 66 2.23 -27.65 27.26
CA ALA A 66 1.50 -28.12 26.08
C ALA A 66 1.01 -26.97 25.19
N SER A 67 0.51 -25.87 25.77
CA SER A 67 0.07 -24.70 25.01
C SER A 67 1.24 -23.94 24.37
N VAL A 68 2.40 -23.94 25.01
CA VAL A 68 3.63 -23.38 24.42
C VAL A 68 4.08 -24.23 23.23
N VAL A 69 4.11 -25.56 23.35
CA VAL A 69 4.46 -26.49 22.26
C VAL A 69 3.50 -26.33 21.07
N ASP A 70 2.18 -26.33 21.33
CA ASP A 70 1.15 -26.13 20.31
C ASP A 70 1.33 -24.80 19.57
N ARG A 71 1.54 -23.71 20.32
CA ARG A 71 1.73 -22.37 19.77
C ARG A 71 2.96 -22.31 18.88
N VAL A 72 4.09 -22.84 19.33
CA VAL A 72 5.34 -22.81 18.56
C VAL A 72 5.24 -23.65 17.30
N LEU A 73 4.74 -24.90 17.39
CA LEU A 73 4.56 -25.77 16.23
C LEU A 73 3.62 -25.13 15.19
N THR A 74 2.49 -24.60 15.63
CA THR A 74 1.50 -23.95 14.76
C THR A 74 2.08 -22.71 14.08
N GLN A 75 2.83 -21.88 14.82
CA GLN A 75 3.47 -20.67 14.28
C GLN A 75 4.53 -21.00 13.23
N GLU A 76 5.29 -22.08 13.42
CA GLU A 76 6.29 -22.57 12.46
C GLU A 76 5.67 -23.44 11.34
N GLY A 77 4.35 -23.62 11.33
CA GLY A 77 3.62 -24.33 10.28
C GLY A 77 3.70 -25.86 10.35
N TYR A 78 4.07 -26.42 11.51
CA TYR A 78 4.10 -27.85 11.75
C TYR A 78 2.74 -28.35 12.26
N GLY A 79 2.25 -29.44 11.67
CA GLY A 79 1.18 -30.26 12.25
C GLY A 79 1.75 -31.31 13.20
N TYR A 80 0.92 -31.81 14.10
CA TYR A 80 1.28 -32.87 15.04
C TYR A 80 0.05 -33.69 15.43
N GLU A 81 0.27 -34.88 15.97
CA GLU A 81 -0.79 -35.68 16.63
C GLU A 81 -0.49 -35.83 18.11
N ASN A 82 -1.55 -35.91 18.90
CA ASN A 82 -1.47 -36.04 20.34
C ASN A 82 -2.63 -36.85 20.91
N LYS A 83 -2.39 -37.49 22.06
CA LYS A 83 -3.45 -37.98 22.95
C LYS A 83 -3.80 -36.89 23.97
N GLY A 84 -5.01 -36.95 24.50
CA GLY A 84 -5.51 -36.00 25.51
C GLY A 84 -5.78 -34.60 24.97
N LYS A 85 -5.77 -33.60 25.85
CA LYS A 85 -6.05 -32.19 25.53
C LYS A 85 -4.92 -31.31 26.05
N ILE A 86 -4.71 -30.15 25.43
CA ILE A 86 -3.73 -29.14 25.90
C ILE A 86 -3.90 -28.86 27.40
N GLN A 87 -5.14 -28.71 27.86
CA GLN A 87 -5.45 -28.39 29.26
C GLN A 87 -5.24 -29.57 30.21
N ASP A 88 -5.33 -30.82 29.72
CA ASP A 88 -5.31 -32.02 30.55
C ASP A 88 -4.91 -33.27 29.73
N GLY A 89 -3.86 -33.95 30.19
CA GLY A 89 -3.40 -35.21 29.63
C GLY A 89 -2.73 -35.12 28.25
N PHE A 90 -2.21 -33.97 27.84
CA PHE A 90 -1.52 -33.83 26.55
C PHE A 90 -0.29 -34.74 26.46
N TYR A 91 -0.29 -35.62 25.46
CA TYR A 91 0.84 -36.48 25.10
C TYR A 91 1.13 -36.32 23.61
N LEU A 92 2.30 -35.79 23.26
CA LEU A 92 2.72 -35.59 21.88
C LEU A 92 3.16 -36.92 21.25
N GLU A 93 2.38 -37.42 20.30
CA GLU A 93 2.66 -38.70 19.62
C GLU A 93 3.67 -38.50 18.50
N GLN A 94 3.46 -37.50 17.65
CA GLN A 94 4.29 -37.27 16.47
C GLN A 94 4.20 -35.83 15.96
N ILE A 95 5.28 -35.37 15.33
CA ILE A 95 5.31 -34.10 14.60
C ILE A 95 5.47 -34.40 13.10
N TYR A 96 4.59 -33.84 12.27
CA TYR A 96 4.62 -34.03 10.81
C TYR A 96 5.85 -33.38 10.19
N TYR A 97 6.40 -34.00 9.15
CA TYR A 97 7.59 -33.54 8.43
C TYR A 97 8.82 -33.31 9.32
N ALA A 98 8.83 -33.92 10.51
CA ALA A 98 9.91 -33.82 11.46
C ALA A 98 10.99 -34.90 11.25
N ASP A 99 10.82 -35.81 10.29
CA ASP A 99 11.88 -36.75 9.91
C ASP A 99 12.41 -36.46 8.51
N THR A 100 13.74 -36.34 8.39
CA THR A 100 14.42 -36.20 7.10
C THR A 100 14.76 -37.54 6.45
N GLY A 101 14.56 -38.65 7.16
CA GLY A 101 14.97 -40.01 6.77
C GLY A 101 16.49 -40.24 6.83
N ARG A 102 17.27 -39.22 7.20
CA ARG A 102 18.74 -39.31 7.29
C ARG A 102 19.15 -39.58 8.72
N LEU A 103 19.20 -40.86 9.07
CA LEU A 103 19.61 -41.31 10.38
C LEU A 103 21.14 -41.22 10.56
N LYS A 104 21.57 -40.52 11.62
CA LYS A 104 22.98 -40.48 12.08
C LYS A 104 23.03 -40.51 13.60
N ILE A 105 22.79 -41.69 14.16
CA ILE A 105 22.86 -41.95 15.60
C ILE A 105 24.27 -41.59 16.11
N PRO A 106 24.37 -40.67 17.10
CA PRO A 106 25.62 -40.33 17.75
C PRO A 106 26.28 -41.55 18.41
N SER A 107 27.60 -41.63 18.28
CA SER A 107 28.36 -42.79 18.77
C SER A 107 28.28 -42.95 20.28
N ILE A 108 28.06 -41.87 21.05
CA ILE A 108 27.84 -41.94 22.50
C ILE A 108 26.66 -42.85 22.89
N ILE A 109 25.62 -42.95 22.04
CA ILE A 109 24.48 -43.84 22.26
C ILE A 109 24.87 -45.29 21.95
N SER A 110 25.60 -45.52 20.85
CA SER A 110 25.91 -46.87 20.36
C SER A 110 27.22 -47.48 20.87
N ASN A 111 28.09 -46.72 21.54
CA ASN A 111 29.45 -47.15 21.97
C ASN A 111 29.51 -47.72 23.40
N GLY A 112 28.45 -48.39 23.85
CA GLY A 112 28.47 -49.17 25.10
C GLY A 112 28.44 -48.38 26.40
N GLN A 113 28.19 -47.06 26.35
CA GLN A 113 27.84 -46.29 27.56
C GLN A 113 26.44 -46.65 28.07
N LEU A 114 25.55 -46.99 27.15
CA LEU A 114 24.26 -47.61 27.44
C LEU A 114 24.39 -49.13 27.34
N LYS A 115 23.57 -49.83 28.13
CA LYS A 115 23.39 -51.29 28.12
C LYS A 115 21.98 -51.62 27.62
N PRO A 116 21.80 -52.78 26.94
CA PRO A 116 20.47 -53.26 26.56
C PRO A 116 19.51 -53.32 27.74
N ILE A 117 18.31 -52.77 27.57
CA ILE A 117 17.23 -52.82 28.57
C ILE A 117 16.07 -53.68 28.09
N LYS A 118 15.26 -54.15 29.05
CA LYS A 118 14.04 -54.89 28.74
C LYS A 118 12.85 -53.94 28.58
N ASN A 119 11.99 -54.23 27.61
CA ASN A 119 10.70 -53.54 27.51
C ASN A 119 9.69 -54.09 28.54
N ALA A 120 8.47 -53.54 28.56
CA ALA A 120 7.39 -53.95 29.45
C ALA A 120 7.02 -55.45 29.34
N ASN A 121 7.31 -56.08 28.21
CA ASN A 121 7.08 -57.52 27.96
C ASN A 121 8.30 -58.39 28.31
N ASN A 122 9.27 -57.84 29.05
CA ASN A 122 10.51 -58.52 29.46
C ASN A 122 11.43 -58.92 28.28
N GLN A 123 11.21 -58.37 27.08
CA GLN A 123 12.05 -58.61 25.91
C GLN A 123 13.25 -57.66 25.91
N ILE A 124 14.45 -58.18 25.67
CA ILE A 124 15.68 -57.37 25.57
C ILE A 124 15.63 -56.57 24.27
N ILE A 125 15.67 -55.24 24.37
CA ILE A 125 15.77 -54.34 23.23
C ILE A 125 17.24 -53.93 23.06
N ALA A 126 17.82 -54.33 21.94
CA ALA A 126 19.17 -53.94 21.57
C ALA A 126 19.23 -52.43 21.30
N ILE A 127 20.39 -51.82 21.59
CA ILE A 127 20.61 -50.40 21.31
C ILE A 127 20.62 -50.21 19.78
N PRO A 128 19.81 -49.29 19.23
CA PRO A 128 19.73 -49.07 17.79
C PRO A 128 21.06 -48.50 17.27
N THR A 129 21.42 -48.92 16.06
CA THR A 129 22.58 -48.41 15.31
C THR A 129 22.16 -47.90 13.95
N ASN A 130 23.05 -47.16 13.29
CA ASN A 130 22.80 -46.63 11.94
C ASN A 130 22.48 -47.72 10.91
N THR A 131 22.91 -48.96 11.15
CA THR A 131 22.67 -50.11 10.25
C THR A 131 21.65 -51.12 10.79
N LYS A 132 21.30 -51.06 12.08
CA LYS A 132 20.36 -51.98 12.73
C LYS A 132 19.44 -51.20 13.67
N ASN A 133 18.23 -50.91 13.19
CA ASN A 133 17.18 -50.18 13.89
C ASN A 133 15.80 -50.60 13.33
N ASP A 134 14.72 -50.15 13.95
CA ASP A 134 13.35 -50.57 13.60
C ASP A 134 12.76 -49.79 12.40
N GLY A 135 13.49 -48.80 11.87
CA GLY A 135 12.99 -47.87 10.86
C GLY A 135 11.92 -46.91 11.40
N ASN A 136 11.48 -45.95 10.59
CA ASN A 136 10.40 -45.03 10.97
C ASN A 136 9.07 -45.47 10.34
N PRO A 137 8.07 -45.91 11.13
CA PRO A 137 6.77 -46.33 10.60
C PRO A 137 5.95 -45.19 9.97
N TYR A 138 6.31 -43.92 10.23
CA TYR A 138 5.65 -42.73 9.67
C TYR A 138 6.48 -42.03 8.60
N GLY A 139 7.61 -42.62 8.20
CA GLY A 139 8.61 -42.00 7.31
C GLY A 139 8.21 -41.93 5.82
N ASP A 140 6.92 -42.08 5.51
CA ASP A 140 6.38 -42.03 4.16
C ASP A 140 5.33 -40.91 3.99
N GLU A 141 4.81 -40.75 2.77
CA GLU A 141 3.83 -39.72 2.46
C GLU A 141 2.52 -39.87 3.27
N LYS A 142 2.11 -41.11 3.57
CA LYS A 142 0.88 -41.38 4.35
C LYS A 142 1.06 -41.05 5.82
N GLY A 143 2.27 -41.27 6.35
CA GLY A 143 2.67 -40.86 7.70
C GLY A 143 3.15 -39.41 7.78
N HIS A 144 2.99 -38.61 6.72
CA HIS A 144 3.42 -37.22 6.65
C HIS A 144 4.92 -37.00 6.94
N TYR A 145 5.77 -37.99 6.66
CA TYR A 145 7.19 -37.99 7.06
C TYR A 145 7.37 -37.59 8.54
N ALA A 146 6.45 -38.05 9.39
CA ALA A 146 6.41 -37.65 10.79
C ALA A 146 7.56 -38.28 11.57
N LEU A 147 8.00 -37.60 12.62
CA LEU A 147 8.85 -38.20 13.64
C LEU A 147 7.99 -38.35 14.89
N GLY A 148 7.82 -39.58 15.36
CA GLY A 148 6.87 -39.91 16.42
C GLY A 148 7.31 -41.08 17.30
N GLU A 149 6.43 -41.47 18.21
CA GLU A 149 6.61 -42.64 19.06
C GLU A 149 6.99 -43.86 18.21
N PHE A 150 7.94 -44.67 18.71
CA PHE A 150 8.41 -45.89 18.02
C PHE A 150 9.23 -45.69 16.74
N ALA A 151 9.50 -44.46 16.29
CA ALA A 151 10.39 -44.24 15.16
C ALA A 151 11.84 -44.66 15.49
N TYR A 152 12.41 -45.55 14.67
CA TYR A 152 13.75 -46.15 14.74
C TYR A 152 14.00 -47.09 15.92
N CYS A 153 13.21 -47.05 16.98
CA CYS A 153 13.25 -47.98 18.10
C CYS A 153 11.93 -47.94 18.85
N ASN A 154 11.40 -49.09 19.29
CA ASN A 154 10.15 -49.15 20.05
C ASN A 154 10.13 -48.42 21.43
N MET A 155 11.22 -47.76 21.82
CA MET A 155 11.31 -46.95 23.05
C MET A 155 11.49 -45.45 22.76
N SER A 156 11.41 -45.05 21.48
CA SER A 156 11.58 -43.68 21.05
C SER A 156 10.30 -42.86 21.15
N GLY A 157 10.46 -41.54 21.18
CA GLY A 157 9.34 -40.60 21.24
C GLY A 157 9.78 -39.19 21.63
N TRP A 158 8.82 -38.30 21.82
CA TRP A 158 9.08 -36.93 22.24
C TRP A 158 9.07 -36.79 23.76
N MET A 159 10.14 -36.22 24.30
CA MET A 159 10.29 -35.87 25.71
C MET A 159 10.60 -34.39 25.84
N TYR A 160 10.48 -33.84 27.03
CA TYR A 160 10.85 -32.45 27.25
C TYR A 160 11.59 -32.27 28.56
N THR A 161 12.42 -31.23 28.60
CA THR A 161 13.02 -30.71 29.82
C THR A 161 12.57 -29.29 30.07
N VAL A 162 12.53 -28.91 31.35
CA VAL A 162 12.45 -27.53 31.82
C VAL A 162 13.65 -27.32 32.73
N ASN A 163 14.57 -26.43 32.34
CA ASN A 163 15.82 -26.17 33.07
C ASN A 163 16.63 -27.46 33.35
N ASN A 164 16.81 -28.28 32.30
CA ASN A 164 17.49 -29.57 32.28
C ASN A 164 16.90 -30.65 33.24
N VAL A 165 15.66 -30.45 33.69
CA VAL A 165 14.91 -31.43 34.48
C VAL A 165 13.79 -32.01 33.63
N PHE A 166 13.58 -33.33 33.69
CA PHE A 166 12.49 -34.04 32.98
C PHE A 166 11.21 -34.08 33.83
N PRO A 167 10.17 -33.29 33.49
CA PRO A 167 8.92 -33.31 34.25
C PRO A 167 7.90 -34.24 33.60
N THR A 168 6.94 -34.74 34.39
CA THR A 168 5.85 -35.57 33.89
C THR A 168 4.67 -34.72 33.43
N GLY A 169 4.17 -34.94 32.19
CA GLY A 169 2.93 -34.37 31.68
C GLY A 169 2.99 -32.87 31.33
N MET A 170 3.01 -32.54 30.04
CA MET A 170 3.13 -31.16 29.57
C MET A 170 1.96 -30.25 29.99
N SER A 171 0.77 -30.82 30.23
CA SER A 171 -0.40 -30.06 30.70
C SER A 171 -0.28 -29.59 32.16
N LEU A 172 0.59 -30.23 32.96
CA LEU A 172 0.67 -30.02 34.41
C LEU A 172 1.70 -28.97 34.82
N VAL A 173 2.63 -28.63 33.92
CA VAL A 173 3.73 -27.70 34.21
C VAL A 173 3.39 -26.32 33.67
N LYS A 174 3.44 -25.31 34.53
CA LYS A 174 3.33 -23.90 34.15
C LYS A 174 4.72 -23.33 33.85
N PRO A 175 4.96 -22.75 32.66
CA PRO A 175 6.22 -22.10 32.36
C PRO A 175 6.38 -20.83 33.22
N LYS A 176 7.63 -20.51 33.55
CA LYS A 176 8.02 -19.30 34.29
C LYS A 176 8.94 -18.45 33.44
N ASP A 177 8.96 -17.15 33.72
CA ASP A 177 9.88 -16.23 33.07
C ASP A 177 11.34 -16.73 33.19
N GLY A 178 12.03 -16.79 32.06
CA GLY A 178 13.41 -17.26 31.97
C GLY A 178 13.62 -18.77 31.90
N ASP A 179 12.57 -19.60 31.95
CA ASP A 179 12.68 -21.05 31.79
C ASP A 179 13.29 -21.41 30.42
N ILE A 180 14.00 -22.54 30.40
CA ILE A 180 14.58 -23.15 29.21
C ILE A 180 13.86 -24.47 28.95
N ILE A 181 13.03 -24.48 27.91
CA ILE A 181 12.18 -25.60 27.53
C ILE A 181 12.75 -26.25 26.28
N ARG A 182 13.13 -27.51 26.36
CA ARG A 182 13.71 -28.24 25.22
C ARG A 182 12.84 -29.46 24.95
N LEU A 183 12.17 -29.48 23.80
CA LEU A 183 11.45 -30.66 23.32
C LEU A 183 12.42 -31.52 22.52
N GLN A 184 12.66 -32.75 22.98
CA GLN A 184 13.78 -33.58 22.55
C GLN A 184 13.27 -34.94 22.12
N PHE A 185 13.70 -35.41 20.95
CA PHE A 185 13.43 -36.78 20.53
C PHE A 185 14.36 -37.74 21.27
N THR A 186 13.82 -38.64 22.09
CA THR A 186 14.56 -39.81 22.60
C THR A 186 14.51 -40.90 21.53
N LEU A 187 15.66 -41.50 21.26
CA LEU A 187 15.77 -42.67 20.40
C LEU A 187 15.74 -43.97 21.21
N TYR A 188 16.37 -44.01 22.38
CA TYR A 188 16.54 -45.24 23.14
C TYR A 188 16.46 -45.06 24.64
N GLY A 189 15.78 -46.01 25.28
CA GLY A 189 15.81 -46.17 26.72
C GLY A 189 14.88 -45.23 27.48
N TYR A 190 13.82 -44.74 26.83
CA TYR A 190 12.81 -43.84 27.42
C TYR A 190 13.45 -42.61 28.09
N GLY A 191 14.38 -41.94 27.39
CA GLY A 191 15.07 -40.74 27.91
C GLY A 191 16.46 -40.97 28.47
N ARG A 192 16.91 -42.22 28.66
CA ARG A 192 18.29 -42.53 29.10
C ARG A 192 19.37 -42.01 28.15
N ASP A 193 19.08 -42.00 26.85
CA ASP A 193 19.93 -41.39 25.83
C ASP A 193 19.89 -39.85 25.84
N LEU A 194 18.86 -39.27 26.45
CA LEU A 194 18.74 -37.85 26.75
C LEU A 194 19.39 -37.45 28.08
N GLY A 195 19.85 -38.44 28.86
CA GLY A 195 20.45 -38.26 30.17
C GLY A 195 19.47 -38.27 31.34
N GLU A 196 18.22 -38.69 31.10
CA GLU A 196 17.26 -38.91 32.18
C GLU A 196 17.72 -40.07 33.08
N LYS A 197 17.82 -39.80 34.38
CA LYS A 197 18.15 -40.83 35.36
C LYS A 197 16.93 -41.76 35.54
N PRO A 198 17.14 -43.09 35.54
CA PRO A 198 16.08 -44.05 35.84
C PRO A 198 15.48 -43.86 37.24
N ALA A 199 14.23 -44.30 37.41
CA ALA A 199 13.55 -44.27 38.71
C ALA A 199 14.22 -45.18 39.76
N ASP A 200 14.85 -46.27 39.32
CA ASP A 200 15.72 -47.08 40.18
C ASP A 200 17.04 -46.34 40.39
N GLU A 201 17.28 -45.88 41.63
CA GLU A 201 18.43 -45.04 41.95
C GLU A 201 19.78 -45.75 41.81
N GLU A 202 19.80 -47.09 41.88
CA GLU A 202 21.00 -47.91 41.71
C GLU A 202 21.33 -48.11 40.22
N ASP A 203 20.35 -47.93 39.34
CA ASP A 203 20.51 -48.04 37.90
C ASP A 203 21.22 -46.81 37.31
N ASN A 204 22.50 -47.02 37.00
CA ASN A 204 23.37 -46.02 36.39
C ASN A 204 23.43 -46.11 34.86
N ASN A 205 22.51 -46.84 34.21
CA ASN A 205 22.46 -47.01 32.76
C ASN A 205 21.75 -45.84 32.06
N TYR A 206 22.37 -44.67 32.05
CA TYR A 206 21.94 -43.48 31.32
C TYR A 206 23.15 -42.64 30.91
N LEU A 207 23.00 -41.78 29.91
CA LEU A 207 24.11 -40.95 29.45
C LEU A 207 24.37 -39.79 30.40
N LYS A 208 25.64 -39.60 30.74
CA LYS A 208 26.10 -38.41 31.48
C LYS A 208 26.53 -37.35 30.47
N LEU A 209 25.62 -36.43 30.20
CA LEU A 209 25.77 -35.43 29.14
C LEU A 209 26.11 -34.07 29.72
N PRO A 210 26.82 -33.21 28.96
CA PRO A 210 27.02 -31.83 29.37
C PRO A 210 25.69 -31.08 29.40
N ASP A 211 25.55 -30.20 30.38
CA ASP A 211 24.43 -29.25 30.43
C ASP A 211 24.48 -28.32 29.21
N ARG A 212 23.34 -28.17 28.53
CA ARG A 212 23.19 -27.37 27.31
C ARG A 212 22.32 -26.14 27.52
N ASP A 213 21.71 -25.96 28.68
CA ASP A 213 20.67 -24.96 28.85
C ASP A 213 21.20 -23.54 28.73
N ALA A 214 22.29 -23.22 29.43
CA ALA A 214 22.89 -21.88 29.38
C ALA A 214 23.34 -21.49 27.96
N ILE A 215 23.90 -22.45 27.20
CA ILE A 215 24.33 -22.20 25.82
C ILE A 215 23.14 -22.13 24.86
N THR A 216 22.11 -22.97 25.04
CA THR A 216 20.86 -22.91 24.27
C THR A 216 20.16 -21.56 24.45
N LYS A 217 20.05 -21.07 25.69
CA LYS A 217 19.55 -19.72 25.99
C LYS A 217 20.39 -18.65 25.30
N ARG A 218 21.72 -18.73 25.41
CA ARG A 218 22.61 -17.76 24.77
C ARG A 218 22.46 -17.75 23.25
N LEU A 219 22.37 -18.92 22.61
CA LEU A 219 22.14 -19.06 21.17
C LEU A 219 20.79 -18.46 20.76
N ALA A 220 19.72 -18.67 21.54
CA ALA A 220 18.41 -18.08 21.25
C ALA A 220 18.44 -16.55 21.25
N VAL A 221 19.09 -15.94 22.24
CA VAL A 221 19.24 -14.47 22.31
C VAL A 221 20.12 -13.96 21.17
N MET A 222 21.19 -14.67 20.83
CA MET A 222 22.02 -14.33 19.67
C MET A 222 21.26 -14.44 18.34
N LEU A 223 20.42 -15.46 18.18
CA LEU A 223 19.62 -15.66 16.97
C LEU A 223 18.59 -14.54 16.80
N LYS A 224 17.95 -14.11 17.90
CA LYS A 224 17.06 -12.94 17.93
C LYS A 224 17.78 -11.66 17.45
N TYR A 225 19.03 -11.45 17.87
CA TYR A 225 19.83 -10.27 17.51
C TYR A 225 20.97 -10.61 16.54
N LYS A 226 20.72 -11.53 15.60
CA LYS A 226 21.76 -12.12 14.75
C LYS A 226 22.58 -11.09 13.99
N ALA A 227 21.93 -10.14 13.33
CA ALA A 227 22.61 -9.12 12.53
C ALA A 227 23.55 -8.26 13.39
N SER A 228 23.11 -7.89 14.59
CA SER A 228 23.91 -7.11 15.54
C SER A 228 25.10 -7.93 16.07
N CYS A 229 24.89 -9.20 16.41
CA CYS A 229 25.97 -10.11 16.83
C CYS A 229 27.01 -10.34 15.72
N ASP A 230 26.55 -10.46 14.47
CA ASP A 230 27.42 -10.63 13.30
C ASP A 230 28.27 -9.36 13.07
N GLU A 231 27.72 -8.15 13.23
CA GLU A 231 28.46 -6.87 13.17
C GLU A 231 29.55 -6.77 14.24
N HIS A 232 29.34 -7.42 15.40
CA HIS A 232 30.32 -7.53 16.48
C HIS A 232 31.30 -8.71 16.32
N GLY A 233 31.28 -9.42 15.19
CA GLY A 233 32.25 -10.46 14.85
C GLY A 233 31.96 -11.85 15.42
N TYR A 234 30.76 -12.09 15.98
CA TYR A 234 30.44 -13.36 16.65
C TYR A 234 29.88 -14.47 15.76
N LYS A 235 29.81 -14.26 14.44
CA LYS A 235 29.30 -15.24 13.48
C LYS A 235 29.98 -16.61 13.58
N GLN A 236 31.31 -16.64 13.69
CA GLN A 236 32.06 -17.89 13.77
C GLN A 236 31.93 -18.56 15.16
N ALA A 237 31.90 -17.76 16.22
CA ALA A 237 31.70 -18.25 17.58
C ALA A 237 30.32 -18.90 17.74
N TYR A 238 29.28 -18.25 17.22
CA TYR A 238 27.93 -18.80 17.13
C TYR A 238 27.92 -20.16 16.44
N GLN A 239 28.52 -20.28 15.24
CA GLN A 239 28.52 -21.54 14.51
C GLN A 239 29.26 -22.66 15.26
N LYS A 240 30.38 -22.35 15.93
CA LYS A 240 31.12 -23.33 16.74
C LYS A 240 30.28 -23.82 17.93
N ALA A 241 29.60 -22.90 18.61
CA ALA A 241 28.69 -23.23 19.71
C ALA A 241 27.49 -24.05 19.21
N TYR A 242 26.83 -23.62 18.15
CA TYR A 242 25.72 -24.35 17.51
C TYR A 242 26.11 -25.79 17.18
N ASN A 243 27.23 -25.99 16.48
CA ASN A 243 27.72 -27.31 16.10
C ASN A 243 28.03 -28.19 17.32
N ALA A 244 28.57 -27.61 18.39
CA ALA A 244 28.83 -28.34 19.63
C ALA A 244 27.54 -28.72 20.37
N VAL A 245 26.51 -27.88 20.33
CA VAL A 245 25.22 -28.18 20.97
C VAL A 245 24.51 -29.34 20.28
N ILE A 246 24.44 -29.33 18.94
CA ILE A 246 23.75 -30.36 18.16
C ILE A 246 24.52 -31.69 18.09
N ASP A 247 25.84 -31.67 18.31
CA ASP A 247 26.65 -32.88 18.40
C ASP A 247 26.49 -33.52 19.78
N TRP A 248 25.78 -34.64 19.82
CA TRP A 248 25.54 -35.36 21.07
C TRP A 248 26.82 -35.97 21.66
N ASN A 249 27.88 -36.11 20.87
CA ASN A 249 29.17 -36.59 21.33
C ASN A 249 30.04 -35.49 21.97
N THR A 250 29.55 -34.23 21.99
CA THR A 250 30.29 -33.12 22.58
C THR A 250 30.60 -33.36 24.05
N THR A 251 31.85 -33.12 24.42
CA THR A 251 32.32 -33.26 25.80
C THR A 251 32.03 -32.00 26.62
N GLU A 252 31.94 -32.15 27.94
CA GLU A 252 31.84 -31.05 28.91
C GLU A 252 32.92 -29.98 28.70
N LYS A 253 34.17 -30.40 28.46
CA LYS A 253 35.29 -29.49 28.18
C LYS A 253 35.03 -28.65 26.94
N LYS A 254 34.58 -29.28 25.86
CA LYS A 254 34.30 -28.58 24.60
C LYS A 254 33.11 -27.64 24.74
N MET A 255 32.06 -28.05 25.46
CA MET A 255 30.88 -27.23 25.73
C MET A 255 31.25 -25.94 26.46
N LYS A 256 32.08 -26.03 27.51
CA LYS A 256 32.62 -24.87 28.24
C LYS A 256 33.44 -23.96 27.35
N GLU A 257 34.34 -24.53 26.55
CA GLU A 257 35.20 -23.77 25.62
C GLU A 257 34.36 -22.93 24.64
N VAL A 258 33.35 -23.53 24.00
CA VAL A 258 32.53 -22.80 23.02
C VAL A 258 31.59 -21.81 23.69
N PHE A 259 31.08 -22.10 24.89
CA PHE A 259 30.22 -21.18 25.65
C PHE A 259 31.00 -19.93 26.10
N SER A 260 32.21 -20.10 26.61
CA SER A 260 33.08 -18.98 27.01
C SER A 260 33.51 -18.10 25.84
N ALA A 261 33.39 -18.57 24.60
CA ALA A 261 33.67 -17.79 23.39
C ALA A 261 32.47 -16.94 22.92
N LEU A 262 31.30 -17.10 23.52
CA LEU A 262 30.10 -16.32 23.21
C LEU A 262 30.07 -15.00 24.01
N PRO A 263 29.49 -13.92 23.46
CA PRO A 263 29.31 -12.67 24.20
C PRO A 263 28.30 -12.87 25.33
N SER A 264 28.36 -12.06 26.38
CA SER A 264 27.39 -12.10 27.48
C SER A 264 25.97 -11.78 27.02
N GLU A 265 24.95 -12.28 27.73
CA GLU A 265 23.55 -11.97 27.40
C GLU A 265 23.28 -10.46 27.48
N LYS A 266 23.88 -9.80 28.48
CA LYS A 266 23.80 -8.35 28.66
C LYS A 266 24.36 -7.59 27.45
N GLU A 267 25.52 -8.01 26.94
CA GLU A 267 26.11 -7.42 25.74
C GLU A 267 25.20 -7.60 24.52
N ILE A 268 24.68 -8.81 24.30
CA ILE A 268 23.79 -9.07 23.16
C ILE A 268 22.53 -8.21 23.22
N LEU A 269 21.90 -8.11 24.40
CA LEU A 269 20.69 -7.30 24.59
C LEU A 269 20.99 -5.81 24.37
N GLN A 270 22.13 -5.33 24.85
CA GLN A 270 22.57 -3.95 24.62
C GLN A 270 22.77 -3.68 23.13
N TRP A 271 23.55 -4.52 22.43
CA TRP A 271 23.78 -4.36 20.99
C TRP A 271 22.50 -4.50 20.17
N GLY A 272 21.58 -5.36 20.60
CA GLY A 272 20.25 -5.51 20.00
C GLY A 272 19.42 -4.24 20.12
N ALA A 273 19.40 -3.63 21.30
CA ALA A 273 18.70 -2.37 21.55
C ALA A 273 19.31 -1.21 20.74
N GLU A 274 20.64 -1.09 20.73
CA GLU A 274 21.37 -0.07 19.95
C GLU A 274 21.13 -0.23 18.45
N TYR A 275 21.15 -1.47 17.95
CA TYR A 275 20.85 -1.80 16.56
C TYR A 275 19.42 -1.40 16.19
N ASN A 276 18.42 -1.82 16.99
CA ASN A 276 17.02 -1.46 16.74
C ASN A 276 16.79 0.07 16.79
N ALA A 277 17.41 0.76 17.75
CA ALA A 277 17.33 2.21 17.87
C ALA A 277 17.91 2.92 16.64
N LYS A 278 19.05 2.47 16.11
CA LYS A 278 19.67 3.03 14.90
C LYS A 278 18.74 2.96 13.68
N PHE A 279 18.04 1.84 13.48
CA PHE A 279 17.08 1.69 12.37
C PHE A 279 15.84 2.56 12.58
N ALA A 280 15.28 2.57 13.79
CA ALA A 280 14.14 3.40 14.12
C ALA A 280 14.46 4.90 13.97
N GLU A 281 15.64 5.34 14.40
CA GLU A 281 16.12 6.72 14.25
C GLU A 281 16.29 7.11 12.78
N SER A 282 16.86 6.21 11.96
CA SER A 282 16.99 6.43 10.52
C SER A 282 15.63 6.67 9.85
N VAL A 283 14.64 5.82 10.14
CA VAL A 283 13.28 5.97 9.60
C VAL A 283 12.59 7.23 10.16
N THR A 284 12.78 7.54 11.44
CA THR A 284 12.28 8.76 12.07
C THR A 284 12.81 10.01 11.35
N LYS A 285 14.10 10.04 11.02
CA LYS A 285 14.72 11.11 10.23
C LYS A 285 14.10 11.21 8.83
N THR A 286 13.89 10.09 8.15
CA THR A 286 13.23 10.07 6.83
C THR A 286 11.81 10.64 6.89
N ILE A 287 11.02 10.27 7.90
CA ILE A 287 9.65 10.77 8.10
C ILE A 287 9.67 12.28 8.41
N ASN A 288 10.50 12.71 9.36
CA ASN A 288 10.57 14.12 9.75
C ASN A 288 11.06 15.03 8.61
N ALA A 289 11.87 14.51 7.70
CA ALA A 289 12.34 15.22 6.52
C ALA A 289 11.26 15.48 5.46
N ILE A 290 10.05 14.93 5.59
CA ILE A 290 8.92 15.23 4.69
C ILE A 290 8.63 16.75 4.72
N GLY A 291 8.58 17.34 5.91
CA GLY A 291 8.29 18.76 6.11
C GLY A 291 6.91 19.17 5.56
N THR A 292 6.85 20.36 4.97
CA THR A 292 5.61 20.88 4.34
C THR A 292 5.25 20.04 3.11
N VAL A 293 4.01 19.56 3.07
CA VAL A 293 3.53 18.64 2.02
C VAL A 293 2.96 19.40 0.84
N ASP A 294 3.57 19.21 -0.33
CA ASP A 294 3.07 19.61 -1.63
C ASP A 294 3.10 18.42 -2.62
N LEU A 295 2.67 18.64 -3.86
CA LEU A 295 2.59 17.57 -4.86
C LEU A 295 3.95 16.98 -5.27
N SER A 296 5.06 17.68 -5.03
CA SER A 296 6.41 17.16 -5.30
C SER A 296 6.85 16.12 -4.26
N LYS A 297 6.25 16.15 -3.06
CA LYS A 297 6.60 15.27 -1.93
C LYS A 297 6.04 13.85 -2.04
N GLU A 298 5.26 13.54 -3.07
CA GLU A 298 4.64 12.22 -3.25
C GLU A 298 5.64 11.06 -3.14
N SER A 299 6.75 11.13 -3.88
CA SER A 299 7.74 10.05 -3.87
C SER A 299 8.40 9.90 -2.50
N GLN A 300 8.71 11.01 -1.83
CA GLN A 300 9.34 11.01 -0.52
C GLN A 300 8.41 10.41 0.55
N ILE A 301 7.11 10.73 0.51
CA ILE A 301 6.11 10.16 1.41
C ILE A 301 5.97 8.65 1.18
N ALA A 302 5.91 8.22 -0.08
CA ALA A 302 5.85 6.80 -0.43
C ALA A 302 7.09 6.02 0.04
N GLU A 303 8.27 6.61 -0.10
CA GLU A 303 9.52 6.05 0.38
C GLU A 303 9.56 5.97 1.91
N ALA A 304 9.14 7.03 2.62
CA ALA A 304 9.04 7.03 4.07
C ALA A 304 8.09 5.91 4.58
N ARG A 305 6.94 5.71 3.93
CA ARG A 305 6.03 4.60 4.24
C ARG A 305 6.66 3.24 3.97
N LYS A 306 7.37 3.09 2.85
CA LYS A 306 8.09 1.85 2.54
C LYS A 306 9.11 1.52 3.63
N SER A 307 9.92 2.51 4.04
CA SER A 307 10.93 2.34 5.09
C SER A 307 10.31 2.01 6.45
N TYR A 308 9.21 2.67 6.83
CA TYR A 308 8.47 2.34 8.05
C TYR A 308 7.91 0.91 8.02
N ASN A 309 7.34 0.47 6.89
CA ASN A 309 6.77 -0.87 6.79
C ASN A 309 7.84 -1.96 6.89
N ALA A 310 9.07 -1.68 6.43
CA ALA A 310 10.21 -2.59 6.50
C ALA A 310 10.80 -2.78 7.91
N LEU A 311 10.44 -1.93 8.88
CA LEU A 311 10.85 -2.10 10.28
C LEU A 311 10.21 -3.34 10.91
N THR A 312 10.95 -4.00 11.79
CA THR A 312 10.43 -5.07 12.67
C THR A 312 9.44 -4.51 13.69
N SER A 313 8.68 -5.36 14.37
CA SER A 313 7.75 -4.94 15.43
C SER A 313 8.47 -4.17 16.54
N GLU A 314 9.60 -4.70 17.04
CA GLU A 314 10.42 -4.04 18.07
C GLU A 314 10.94 -2.66 17.61
N GLN A 315 11.34 -2.54 16.33
CA GLN A 315 11.79 -1.27 15.78
C GLN A 315 10.64 -0.26 15.61
N LYS A 316 9.43 -0.74 15.30
CA LYS A 316 8.23 0.12 15.18
C LYS A 316 7.79 0.66 16.54
N GLU A 317 7.96 -0.09 17.62
CA GLU A 317 7.67 0.37 18.99
C GLU A 317 8.55 1.57 19.39
N LEU A 318 9.73 1.71 18.80
CA LEU A 318 10.63 2.84 19.01
C LEU A 318 10.23 4.09 18.19
N ILE A 319 9.28 3.97 17.24
CA ILE A 319 8.76 5.11 16.48
C ILE A 319 7.65 5.76 17.28
N SER A 320 7.85 7.03 17.67
CA SER A 320 6.84 7.77 18.43
C SER A 320 5.52 7.90 17.67
N ALA A 321 4.41 7.96 18.42
CA ALA A 321 3.09 8.20 17.84
C ALA A 321 3.04 9.52 17.04
N ASP A 322 3.75 10.56 17.48
CA ASP A 322 3.84 11.85 16.80
C ASP A 322 4.58 11.72 15.45
N THR A 323 5.69 10.98 15.41
CA THR A 323 6.40 10.69 14.16
C THR A 323 5.52 9.91 13.20
N LEU A 324 4.83 8.86 13.66
CA LEU A 324 3.90 8.12 12.81
C LEU A 324 2.75 9.00 12.32
N LYS A 325 2.27 9.92 13.16
CA LYS A 325 1.23 10.89 12.80
C LYS A 325 1.69 11.81 11.67
N VAL A 326 2.94 12.32 11.70
CA VAL A 326 3.53 13.11 10.59
C VAL A 326 3.41 12.36 9.25
N LEU A 327 3.78 11.08 9.22
CA LEU A 327 3.69 10.27 8.01
C LEU A 327 2.23 10.12 7.54
N THR A 328 1.31 9.78 8.44
CA THR A 328 -0.10 9.57 8.08
C THR A 328 -0.81 10.86 7.64
N ASP A 329 -0.48 12.00 8.25
CA ASP A 329 -1.04 13.30 7.86
C ASP A 329 -0.49 13.74 6.50
N ALA A 330 0.79 13.46 6.23
CA ALA A 330 1.37 13.71 4.92
C ALA A 330 0.70 12.89 3.82
N GLU A 331 0.42 11.60 4.07
CA GLU A 331 -0.32 10.72 3.16
C GLU A 331 -1.74 11.23 2.89
N LYS A 332 -2.46 11.68 3.92
CA LYS A 332 -3.79 12.28 3.75
C LYS A 332 -3.72 13.58 2.94
N LYS A 333 -2.75 14.44 3.24
CA LYS A 333 -2.59 15.74 2.58
C LYS A 333 -2.23 15.60 1.10
N ILE A 334 -1.33 14.69 0.73
CA ILE A 334 -0.98 14.49 -0.68
C ILE A 334 -2.18 13.97 -1.49
N VAL A 335 -3.03 13.14 -0.91
CA VAL A 335 -4.27 12.67 -1.53
C VAL A 335 -5.25 13.85 -1.75
N SER A 336 -5.42 14.72 -0.75
CA SER A 336 -6.30 15.89 -0.89
C SER A 336 -5.79 16.85 -1.98
N LEU A 337 -4.49 17.15 -1.99
CA LEU A 337 -3.86 18.02 -3.00
C LEU A 337 -4.03 17.49 -4.42
N LYS A 338 -3.95 16.16 -4.60
CA LYS A 338 -4.19 15.53 -5.91
C LYS A 338 -5.64 15.67 -6.36
N ALA A 339 -6.60 15.49 -5.44
CA ALA A 339 -8.01 15.67 -5.73
C ALA A 339 -8.33 17.13 -6.07
N GLU A 340 -7.76 18.08 -5.33
CA GLU A 340 -7.86 19.52 -5.59
C GLU A 340 -7.28 19.87 -6.97
N LYS A 341 -6.06 19.41 -7.29
CA LYS A 341 -5.44 19.65 -8.61
C LYS A 341 -6.28 19.08 -9.74
N LYS A 342 -6.81 17.86 -9.59
CA LYS A 342 -7.70 17.26 -10.60
C LYS A 342 -8.95 18.12 -10.81
N THR A 343 -9.56 18.60 -9.74
CA THR A 343 -10.74 19.49 -9.81
C THR A 343 -10.41 20.81 -10.51
N GLN A 344 -9.24 21.39 -10.21
CA GLN A 344 -8.77 22.62 -10.86
C GLN A 344 -8.49 22.40 -12.35
N ASP A 345 -7.87 21.28 -12.73
CA ASP A 345 -7.58 20.95 -14.13
C ASP A 345 -8.88 20.70 -14.93
N GLU A 346 -9.87 20.04 -14.33
CA GLU A 346 -11.21 19.88 -14.92
C GLU A 346 -11.94 21.22 -15.07
N ALA A 347 -11.83 22.12 -14.08
CA ALA A 347 -12.41 23.46 -14.15
C ALA A 347 -11.73 24.32 -15.24
N LYS A 348 -10.41 24.26 -15.36
CA LYS A 348 -9.66 24.94 -16.43
C LYS A 348 -10.08 24.44 -17.81
N LYS A 349 -10.21 23.13 -17.98
CA LYS A 349 -10.68 22.54 -19.25
C LYS A 349 -12.08 23.01 -19.62
N LYS A 350 -13.02 23.00 -18.66
CA LYS A 350 -14.39 23.53 -18.88
C LYS A 350 -14.38 25.01 -19.25
N ALA A 351 -13.53 25.82 -18.59
CA ALA A 351 -13.40 27.23 -18.89
C ALA A 351 -12.84 27.49 -20.30
N GLU A 352 -11.86 26.69 -20.74
CA GLU A 352 -11.30 26.77 -22.08
C GLU A 352 -12.32 26.36 -23.16
N GLU A 353 -13.07 25.28 -22.92
CA GLU A 353 -14.17 24.86 -23.80
C GLU A 353 -15.27 25.92 -23.89
N ALA A 354 -15.64 26.57 -22.78
CA ALA A 354 -16.59 27.67 -22.76
C ALA A 354 -16.11 28.87 -23.57
N LYS A 355 -14.82 29.23 -23.45
CA LYS A 355 -14.21 30.31 -24.26
C LYS A 355 -14.24 29.99 -25.76
N LYS A 356 -13.93 28.75 -26.16
CA LYS A 356 -14.00 28.32 -27.57
C LYS A 356 -15.43 28.41 -28.11
N LYS A 357 -16.42 27.90 -27.37
CA LYS A 357 -17.85 28.00 -27.75
C LYS A 357 -18.31 29.44 -27.90
N ALA A 358 -17.93 30.32 -26.98
CA ALA A 358 -18.29 31.74 -27.05
C ALA A 358 -17.65 32.43 -28.28
N ALA A 359 -16.40 32.11 -28.60
CA ALA A 359 -15.70 32.63 -29.79
C ALA A 359 -16.36 32.15 -31.09
N GLU A 360 -16.74 30.87 -31.17
CA GLU A 360 -17.48 30.32 -32.33
C GLU A 360 -18.85 30.98 -32.51
N GLU A 361 -19.60 31.20 -31.42
CA GLU A 361 -20.90 31.86 -31.49
C GLU A 361 -20.77 33.32 -31.94
N ALA A 362 -19.76 34.04 -31.43
CA ALA A 362 -19.46 35.40 -31.87
C ALA A 362 -19.09 35.47 -33.36
N ALA A 363 -18.29 34.51 -33.84
CA ALA A 363 -17.93 34.41 -35.26
C ALA A 363 -19.16 34.14 -36.15
N LYS A 364 -20.05 33.22 -35.73
CA LYS A 364 -21.31 32.94 -36.43
C LYS A 364 -22.22 34.18 -36.50
N LYS A 365 -22.37 34.92 -35.38
CA LYS A 365 -23.14 36.17 -35.35
C LYS A 365 -22.57 37.23 -36.29
N LYS A 366 -21.24 37.40 -36.32
CA LYS A 366 -20.57 38.32 -37.24
C LYS A 366 -20.78 37.94 -38.70
N ALA A 367 -20.59 36.67 -39.06
CA ALA A 367 -20.81 36.16 -40.41
C ALA A 367 -22.28 36.34 -40.86
N GLN A 368 -23.24 36.07 -39.98
CA GLN A 368 -24.66 36.31 -40.24
C GLN A 368 -24.95 37.80 -40.47
N GLN A 369 -24.38 38.70 -39.66
CA GLN A 369 -24.54 40.14 -39.83
C GLN A 369 -23.97 40.63 -41.17
N GLU A 370 -22.79 40.13 -41.57
CA GLU A 370 -22.18 40.43 -42.87
C GLU A 370 -23.02 39.90 -44.04
N ALA A 371 -23.55 38.68 -43.94
CA ALA A 371 -24.43 38.10 -44.95
C ALA A 371 -25.74 38.89 -45.08
N LEU A 372 -26.37 39.29 -43.96
CA LEU A 372 -27.56 40.13 -43.95
C LEU A 372 -27.27 41.51 -44.56
N LYS A 373 -26.13 42.12 -44.23
CA LYS A 373 -25.67 43.38 -44.84
C LYS A 373 -25.52 43.23 -46.35
N LYS A 374 -24.89 42.17 -46.85
CA LYS A 374 -24.75 41.90 -48.29
C LYS A 374 -26.12 41.71 -48.96
N LYS A 375 -27.02 40.92 -48.37
CA LYS A 375 -28.36 40.60 -48.91
C LYS A 375 -29.30 41.81 -48.95
N TYR A 376 -29.27 42.66 -47.92
CA TYR A 376 -30.26 43.72 -47.75
C TYR A 376 -29.78 45.11 -48.16
N THR A 377 -28.48 45.31 -48.46
CA THR A 377 -27.98 46.57 -49.01
C THR A 377 -28.67 46.88 -50.35
N PRO A 378 -29.49 47.95 -50.44
CA PRO A 378 -30.19 48.27 -51.66
C PRO A 378 -29.22 48.84 -52.71
N SER A 379 -29.50 48.60 -53.98
CA SER A 379 -28.69 49.17 -55.06
C SER A 379 -28.74 50.70 -55.05
N LYS A 380 -27.64 51.30 -55.51
CA LYS A 380 -27.51 52.76 -55.69
C LYS A 380 -28.57 53.26 -56.68
N THR A 381 -29.29 54.31 -56.32
CA THR A 381 -30.18 55.02 -57.26
C THR A 381 -29.41 56.07 -58.06
N SER A 382 -30.02 56.59 -59.12
CA SER A 382 -29.49 57.70 -59.90
C SER A 382 -30.55 58.79 -60.09
N ILE A 383 -30.13 60.04 -59.87
CA ILE A 383 -30.94 61.23 -60.15
C ILE A 383 -31.09 61.33 -61.67
N LYS A 384 -32.31 61.13 -62.18
CA LYS A 384 -32.64 61.22 -63.61
C LYS A 384 -32.62 62.67 -64.07
N SER A 385 -33.28 63.54 -63.31
CA SER A 385 -33.43 64.94 -63.69
C SER A 385 -33.64 65.82 -62.48
N ILE A 386 -33.25 67.08 -62.65
CA ILE A 386 -33.55 68.17 -61.73
C ILE A 386 -34.10 69.30 -62.59
N LYS A 387 -35.42 69.51 -62.55
CA LYS A 387 -36.09 70.53 -63.37
C LYS A 387 -36.60 71.66 -62.49
N LYS A 388 -36.54 72.89 -62.99
CA LYS A 388 -37.24 74.04 -62.37
C LYS A 388 -38.73 73.72 -62.31
N LEU A 389 -39.38 73.99 -61.17
CA LEU A 389 -40.81 73.75 -61.00
C LEU A 389 -41.60 75.08 -60.96
N LYS A 390 -41.23 75.96 -60.04
CA LYS A 390 -41.77 77.33 -59.85
C LYS A 390 -40.64 78.25 -59.40
N LYS A 391 -40.93 79.54 -59.13
CA LYS A 391 -39.96 80.47 -58.52
C LYS A 391 -39.37 79.85 -57.24
N ASN A 392 -38.04 79.83 -57.12
CA ASN A 392 -37.30 79.29 -55.97
C ASN A 392 -37.58 77.80 -55.64
N GLN A 393 -38.06 77.01 -56.61
CA GLN A 393 -38.38 75.60 -56.43
C GLN A 393 -37.88 74.74 -57.59
N ALA A 394 -37.49 73.51 -57.26
CA ALA A 394 -37.13 72.54 -58.26
C ALA A 394 -37.57 71.13 -57.89
N LYS A 395 -37.89 70.35 -58.92
CA LYS A 395 -38.34 68.97 -58.83
C LYS A 395 -37.18 68.04 -59.18
N LEU A 396 -36.74 67.27 -58.20
CA LEU A 396 -35.82 66.16 -58.39
C LEU A 396 -36.62 64.92 -58.75
N THR A 397 -36.11 64.12 -59.69
CA THR A 397 -36.67 62.81 -60.05
C THR A 397 -35.52 61.80 -60.19
N TRP A 398 -35.70 60.57 -59.70
CA TRP A 398 -34.66 59.53 -59.73
C TRP A 398 -35.18 58.16 -60.19
N LYS A 399 -34.27 57.21 -60.45
CA LYS A 399 -34.62 55.83 -60.80
C LYS A 399 -35.19 55.11 -59.57
N LYS A 400 -36.37 54.51 -59.70
CA LYS A 400 -36.94 53.63 -58.66
C LYS A 400 -36.00 52.45 -58.39
N VAL A 401 -35.80 52.11 -57.13
CA VAL A 401 -35.09 50.91 -56.71
C VAL A 401 -36.09 49.93 -56.09
N LYS A 402 -36.30 48.78 -56.75
CA LYS A 402 -37.37 47.80 -56.44
C LYS A 402 -37.35 47.35 -54.98
N ASN A 403 -36.16 47.06 -54.46
CA ASN A 403 -35.98 46.51 -53.11
C ASN A 403 -35.67 47.58 -52.03
N ALA A 404 -35.78 48.87 -52.37
CA ALA A 404 -35.68 49.92 -51.35
C ALA A 404 -36.98 49.99 -50.56
N THR A 405 -36.88 50.35 -49.28
CA THR A 405 -38.02 50.84 -48.49
C THR A 405 -38.25 52.32 -48.83
N GLY A 406 -37.16 53.07 -49.00
CA GLY A 406 -37.23 54.50 -49.21
C GLY A 406 -35.93 55.12 -49.70
N TYR A 407 -35.92 56.46 -49.72
CA TYR A 407 -34.78 57.25 -50.16
C TYR A 407 -34.49 58.35 -49.14
N GLU A 408 -33.22 58.67 -48.95
CA GLU A 408 -32.82 59.88 -48.24
C GLU A 408 -32.19 60.86 -49.22
N VAL A 409 -32.79 62.04 -49.29
CA VAL A 409 -32.37 63.12 -50.17
C VAL A 409 -31.49 64.07 -49.36
N TYR A 410 -30.31 64.33 -49.89
CA TYR A 410 -29.33 65.22 -49.31
C TYR A 410 -29.08 66.41 -50.24
N GLN A 411 -28.88 67.59 -49.65
CA GLN A 411 -28.66 68.85 -50.35
C GLN A 411 -27.48 69.59 -49.73
N SER A 412 -26.67 70.24 -50.56
CA SER A 412 -25.60 71.16 -50.16
C SER A 412 -25.51 72.35 -51.11
N MET A 413 -24.88 73.44 -50.67
CA MET A 413 -24.41 74.53 -51.55
C MET A 413 -22.95 74.35 -51.98
N LYS A 414 -22.24 73.35 -51.44
CA LYS A 414 -20.88 72.98 -51.82
C LYS A 414 -20.89 71.63 -52.52
N LYS A 415 -20.08 71.46 -53.58
CA LYS A 415 -20.06 70.25 -54.41
C LYS A 415 -19.73 68.98 -53.62
N ASN A 416 -18.73 69.06 -52.73
CA ASN A 416 -18.12 67.88 -52.11
C ASN A 416 -18.39 67.75 -50.59
N SER A 417 -18.97 68.75 -49.94
CA SER A 417 -19.14 68.77 -48.46
C SER A 417 -20.43 69.48 -48.05
N GLY A 418 -20.78 69.46 -46.75
CA GLY A 418 -21.91 70.21 -46.20
C GLY A 418 -23.30 69.68 -46.55
N TYR A 419 -23.41 68.43 -47.01
CA TYR A 419 -24.69 67.80 -47.34
C TYR A 419 -25.52 67.57 -46.09
N LYS A 420 -26.71 68.18 -46.03
CA LYS A 420 -27.70 67.90 -45.00
C LYS A 420 -28.84 67.06 -45.58
N LYS A 421 -29.36 66.12 -44.78
CA LYS A 421 -30.55 65.35 -45.16
C LYS A 421 -31.75 66.29 -45.15
N VAL A 422 -32.33 66.53 -46.32
CA VAL A 422 -33.47 67.44 -46.48
C VAL A 422 -34.80 66.70 -46.55
N LYS A 423 -34.78 65.40 -46.87
CA LYS A 423 -35.99 64.57 -46.83
C LYS A 423 -35.66 63.09 -46.67
N THR A 424 -36.44 62.42 -45.85
CA THR A 424 -36.60 60.96 -45.90
C THR A 424 -37.92 60.65 -46.59
N ILE A 425 -37.85 59.81 -47.62
CA ILE A 425 -38.99 59.33 -48.39
C ILE A 425 -39.23 57.89 -47.96
N THR A 426 -40.36 57.61 -47.34
CA THR A 426 -40.65 56.31 -46.71
C THR A 426 -41.33 55.29 -47.63
N LYS A 427 -41.75 55.72 -48.84
CA LYS A 427 -42.37 54.87 -49.86
C LYS A 427 -41.48 54.76 -51.09
N ASN A 428 -41.11 53.54 -51.48
CA ASN A 428 -40.19 53.32 -52.61
C ASN A 428 -40.75 53.73 -53.98
N LYS A 429 -42.07 53.84 -54.11
CA LYS A 429 -42.78 54.34 -55.30
C LYS A 429 -42.64 55.86 -55.46
N THR A 430 -42.37 56.59 -54.37
CA THR A 430 -42.16 58.03 -54.41
C THR A 430 -40.74 58.33 -54.88
N VAL A 431 -40.59 58.60 -56.18
CA VAL A 431 -39.30 58.86 -56.84
C VAL A 431 -39.08 60.31 -57.22
N THR A 432 -39.72 61.22 -56.49
CA THR A 432 -39.60 62.66 -56.69
C THR A 432 -39.55 63.41 -55.37
N TYR A 433 -38.88 64.56 -55.37
CA TYR A 433 -38.84 65.50 -54.26
C TYR A 433 -38.87 66.92 -54.79
N LYS A 434 -39.69 67.78 -54.17
CA LYS A 434 -39.75 69.21 -54.47
C LYS A 434 -38.86 69.95 -53.47
N ALA A 435 -37.68 70.38 -53.93
CA ALA A 435 -36.81 71.24 -53.15
C ALA A 435 -37.34 72.68 -53.22
N GLY A 436 -37.70 73.25 -52.08
CA GLY A 436 -38.21 74.62 -51.97
C GLY A 436 -37.25 75.56 -51.24
N LYS A 437 -37.63 76.85 -51.17
CA LYS A 437 -36.86 77.93 -50.51
C LYS A 437 -35.42 78.06 -51.07
N LEU A 438 -35.23 77.80 -52.36
CA LEU A 438 -33.92 77.92 -53.01
C LEU A 438 -33.62 79.38 -53.31
N LYS A 439 -32.42 79.86 -52.94
CA LYS A 439 -32.03 81.27 -53.15
C LYS A 439 -31.66 81.53 -54.63
N LYS A 440 -32.11 82.66 -55.19
CA LYS A 440 -31.78 83.10 -56.56
C LYS A 440 -30.26 83.21 -56.75
N LYS A 441 -29.76 82.93 -57.95
CA LYS A 441 -28.33 82.94 -58.32
C LYS A 441 -27.43 81.96 -57.52
N LYS A 442 -27.98 81.08 -56.66
CA LYS A 442 -27.20 80.05 -55.94
C LYS A 442 -27.22 78.70 -56.66
N THR A 443 -26.15 77.94 -56.50
CA THR A 443 -26.02 76.56 -56.99
C THR A 443 -26.22 75.59 -55.84
N TYR A 444 -27.11 74.62 -56.04
CA TYR A 444 -27.35 73.53 -55.11
C TYR A 444 -26.92 72.20 -55.70
N TYR A 445 -26.38 71.35 -54.85
CA TYR A 445 -25.92 70.01 -55.17
C TYR A 445 -26.76 69.00 -54.41
N PHE A 446 -27.22 67.97 -55.12
CA PHE A 446 -28.07 66.95 -54.57
C PHE A 446 -27.46 65.57 -54.76
N LYS A 447 -27.55 64.75 -53.71
CA LYS A 447 -27.29 63.31 -53.76
C LYS A 447 -28.38 62.57 -53.02
N ILE A 448 -28.67 61.35 -53.45
CA ILE A 448 -29.73 60.52 -52.89
C ILE A 448 -29.14 59.17 -52.55
N ARG A 449 -29.42 58.65 -51.35
CA ARG A 449 -29.14 57.23 -51.04
C ARG A 449 -30.44 56.46 -50.87
N THR A 450 -30.42 55.22 -51.29
CA THR A 450 -31.49 54.25 -51.01
C THR A 450 -31.31 53.70 -49.61
N TYR A 451 -32.41 53.37 -48.95
CA TYR A 451 -32.37 52.57 -47.73
C TYR A 451 -33.43 51.48 -47.75
N ARG A 452 -33.15 50.38 -47.09
CA ARG A 452 -34.05 49.23 -46.90
C ARG A 452 -34.12 48.90 -45.42
N LYS A 453 -35.32 48.77 -44.89
CA LYS A 453 -35.58 48.22 -43.55
C LYS A 453 -35.90 46.72 -43.70
N ALA A 454 -35.16 45.87 -43.01
CA ALA A 454 -35.38 44.42 -43.00
C ALA A 454 -34.87 43.85 -41.67
N GLY A 455 -35.63 42.94 -41.04
CA GLY A 455 -35.24 42.30 -39.78
C GLY A 455 -34.84 43.28 -38.67
N GLY A 456 -35.60 44.37 -38.49
CA GLY A 456 -35.33 45.41 -37.50
C GLY A 456 -34.17 46.37 -37.80
N THR A 457 -33.32 46.08 -38.81
CA THR A 457 -32.15 46.89 -39.17
C THR A 457 -32.41 47.75 -40.41
N THR A 458 -31.79 48.94 -40.48
CA THR A 458 -31.80 49.79 -41.68
C THR A 458 -30.47 49.67 -42.44
N TYR A 459 -30.54 49.19 -43.67
CA TYR A 459 -29.40 49.04 -44.59
C TYR A 459 -29.41 50.19 -45.61
N TYR A 460 -28.24 50.79 -45.83
CA TYR A 460 -28.09 51.93 -46.72
C TYR A 460 -27.29 51.55 -47.98
N GLY A 461 -27.83 51.90 -49.14
CA GLY A 461 -27.10 51.81 -50.40
C GLY A 461 -26.13 52.98 -50.56
N ASN A 462 -25.22 52.85 -51.52
CA ASN A 462 -24.30 53.93 -51.87
C ASN A 462 -25.06 55.18 -52.33
N TYR A 463 -24.51 56.36 -52.03
CA TYR A 463 -25.05 57.63 -52.53
C TYR A 463 -25.01 57.68 -54.06
N SER A 464 -26.05 58.28 -54.66
CA SER A 464 -26.09 58.65 -56.07
C SER A 464 -24.91 59.56 -56.43
N ASN A 465 -24.59 59.65 -57.72
CA ASN A 465 -23.74 60.74 -58.18
C ASN A 465 -24.38 62.08 -57.85
N VAL A 466 -23.55 63.07 -57.53
CA VAL A 466 -24.00 64.43 -57.23
C VAL A 466 -24.53 65.09 -58.50
N LYS A 467 -25.73 65.67 -58.45
CA LYS A 467 -26.27 66.52 -59.52
C LYS A 467 -26.37 67.96 -59.06
N LYS A 468 -25.88 68.88 -59.91
CA LYS A 468 -25.93 70.33 -59.68
C LYS A 468 -27.19 70.95 -60.25
N MET A 469 -27.65 72.04 -59.66
CA MET A 469 -28.74 72.86 -60.16
C MET A 469 -28.49 74.32 -59.78
N LYS A 470 -28.48 75.21 -60.78
CA LYS A 470 -28.37 76.66 -60.57
C LYS A 470 -29.76 77.28 -60.62
N VAL A 471 -30.12 78.05 -59.59
CA VAL A 471 -31.37 78.82 -59.55
C VAL A 471 -31.19 80.07 -60.42
N LYS A 472 -31.86 80.11 -61.57
CA LYS A 472 -31.87 81.28 -62.48
C LYS A 472 -32.60 82.46 -61.85
#